data_AF-A0A496TIL9-F1
#
_entry.id   AF-A0A496TIL9-F1
#
_cell.length_a   1.000
_cell.length_b   1.000
_cell.length_c   1.000
_cell.angle_alpha   90.00
_cell.angle_beta   90.00
_cell.angle_gamma   90.00
#
_symmetry.space_group_name_H-M   'P 1'
#
loop_
_entity.id
_entity.type
_entity.pdbx_description
1 polymer ?
#
loop_
_entity_poly.entity_id
_entity_poly.type
_entity_poly.pdbx_seq_one_letter_code
_entity_poly.pdbx_strand_id
1 'polypeptide(L)'
;MKLNIKFLKNSSGFTLIELVVVIVILGILSLVTIRSITSTSERAKFEATVQEMDVIAKAVVGDPSLMENGVRTDFGYVGDVGQWPSSLNDLVQDPGVGNWRGPYLKIDFNENSQDYLYDAWNNAYTFPNAYTIQSSGGGSGTITKKVVNSLNDALNNSIIGNLTDWNGSSPLDSDLSSFTVTVKLQSGLPDLTATISSGGLYEVTGVHIGNHTVIGVYDPPSAEPMTVSKYVSVNPGSVTRADIRFSTTFEGTGAGGSGPGGSPQADLLTITGDPTIGNRVANGLRLGNTSDSQTIQIDQLTVDWTNAQGNERYNQILINGDSKWFSLFNPQRAGTTQTLSNATISPGATDWVLEIRWSSFYQNPQGKSLILTFWMSDGSSKSFP
;
A
#
# COMPACT_ATOMS: atom_id res chain seq x y z
N MET A 1 -39.71 -83.04 13.95
CA MET A 1 -38.63 -83.43 13.01
C MET A 1 -37.71 -82.22 12.85
N LYS A 2 -36.55 -82.18 13.52
CA LYS A 2 -35.58 -81.08 13.42
C LYS A 2 -34.36 -81.59 12.63
N LEU A 3 -34.15 -81.04 11.44
CA LEU A 3 -32.97 -81.32 10.63
C LEU A 3 -31.78 -80.58 11.25
N ASN A 4 -30.80 -81.33 11.76
CA ASN A 4 -29.62 -80.76 12.40
C ASN A 4 -28.49 -80.71 11.35
N ILE A 5 -28.34 -79.58 10.67
CA ILE A 5 -27.26 -79.36 9.71
C ILE A 5 -25.99 -79.05 10.51
N LYS A 6 -25.12 -80.05 10.67
CA LYS A 6 -23.75 -79.85 11.16
C LYS A 6 -22.95 -79.15 10.06
N PHE A 7 -22.68 -77.85 10.24
CA PHE A 7 -21.58 -77.21 9.53
C PHE A 7 -20.27 -77.87 9.97
N LEU A 8 -19.63 -78.62 9.08
CA LEU A 8 -18.27 -79.09 9.28
C LEU A 8 -17.36 -77.86 9.27
N LYS A 9 -16.98 -77.40 10.47
CA LYS A 9 -15.97 -76.36 10.63
C LYS A 9 -14.63 -76.98 10.21
N ASN A 10 -14.23 -76.73 8.98
CA ASN A 10 -12.95 -77.18 8.45
C ASN A 10 -11.85 -76.35 9.11
N SER A 11 -11.39 -76.80 10.27
CA SER A 11 -10.26 -76.21 11.00
C SER A 11 -8.96 -76.77 10.44
N SER A 12 -8.68 -76.51 9.17
CA SER A 12 -7.35 -76.76 8.61
C SER A 12 -6.40 -75.74 9.23
N GLY A 13 -5.58 -76.19 10.18
CA GLY A 13 -4.49 -75.38 10.73
C GLY A 13 -3.48 -75.05 9.62
N PHE A 14 -3.01 -73.81 9.60
CA PHE A 14 -1.97 -73.37 8.68
C PHE A 14 -0.73 -74.26 8.81
N THR A 15 -0.15 -74.65 7.69
CA THR A 15 1.09 -75.42 7.70
C THR A 15 2.26 -74.51 8.06
N LEU A 16 3.29 -75.05 8.70
CA LEU A 16 4.46 -74.27 9.12
C LEU A 16 5.15 -73.59 7.92
N ILE A 17 5.14 -74.26 6.76
CA ILE A 17 5.69 -73.72 5.51
C ILE A 17 4.90 -72.51 5.00
N GLU A 18 3.58 -72.50 5.16
CA GLU A 18 2.69 -71.42 4.71
C GLU A 18 2.95 -70.13 5.50
N LEU A 19 3.15 -70.26 6.82
CA LEU A 19 3.52 -69.14 7.67
C LEU A 19 4.94 -68.63 7.34
N VAL A 20 5.88 -69.53 7.06
CA VAL A 20 7.25 -69.17 6.64
C VAL A 20 7.24 -68.41 5.30
N VAL A 21 6.44 -68.85 4.32
CA VAL A 21 6.33 -68.16 3.03
C VAL A 21 5.73 -66.76 3.21
N VAL A 22 4.70 -66.60 4.05
CA VAL A 22 4.08 -65.29 4.31
C VAL A 22 5.06 -64.31 4.97
N ILE A 23 5.81 -64.74 6.00
CA ILE A 23 6.78 -63.84 6.65
C ILE A 23 7.95 -63.47 5.72
N VAL A 24 8.36 -64.37 4.82
CA VAL A 24 9.39 -64.06 3.80
C VAL A 24 8.88 -63.03 2.81
N ILE A 25 7.65 -63.19 2.30
CA ILE A 25 7.03 -62.21 1.38
C ILE A 25 6.87 -60.84 2.07
N LEU A 26 6.40 -60.83 3.33
CA LEU A 26 6.28 -59.59 4.10
C LEU A 26 7.63 -58.93 4.37
N GLY A 27 8.69 -59.71 4.63
CA GLY A 27 10.05 -59.19 4.79
C GLY A 27 10.58 -58.51 3.53
N ILE A 28 10.37 -59.13 2.37
CA ILE A 28 10.77 -58.58 1.07
C ILE A 28 9.97 -57.30 0.75
N LEU A 29 8.64 -57.32 0.94
CA LEU A 29 7.78 -56.16 0.70
C LEU A 29 8.11 -54.99 1.64
N SER A 30 8.43 -55.28 2.90
CA SER A 30 8.79 -54.24 3.89
C SER A 30 10.06 -53.49 3.48
N LEU A 31 11.09 -54.19 3.00
CA LEU A 31 12.34 -53.59 2.53
C LEU A 31 12.15 -52.63 1.35
N VAL A 32 11.27 -52.97 0.41
CA VAL A 32 10.96 -52.13 -0.76
C VAL A 32 10.12 -50.91 -0.35
N THR A 33 9.16 -51.10 0.56
CA THR A 33 8.22 -50.05 1.01
C THR A 33 8.94 -48.90 1.73
N ILE A 34 9.93 -49.21 2.58
CA ILE A 34 10.71 -48.21 3.31
C ILE A 34 11.38 -47.20 2.37
N ARG A 35 11.94 -47.65 1.23
CA ARG A 35 12.61 -46.77 0.26
C ARG A 35 11.66 -45.81 -0.47
N SER A 36 10.39 -46.22 -0.68
CA SER A 36 9.39 -45.38 -1.34
C SER A 36 8.84 -44.29 -0.40
N ILE A 37 8.66 -44.61 0.88
CA ILE A 37 8.13 -43.67 1.89
C ILE A 37 9.13 -42.54 2.15
N THR A 38 10.43 -42.85 2.23
CA THR A 38 11.46 -41.83 2.49
C THR A 38 11.55 -40.80 1.37
N SER A 39 11.58 -41.22 0.10
CA SER A 39 11.66 -40.27 -1.03
C SER A 39 10.45 -39.32 -1.14
N THR A 40 9.24 -39.82 -0.87
CA THR A 40 8.03 -38.98 -0.88
C THR A 40 8.03 -38.00 0.30
N SER A 41 8.44 -38.46 1.48
CA SER A 41 8.57 -37.59 2.66
C SER A 41 9.61 -36.50 2.46
N GLU A 42 10.76 -36.81 1.87
CA GLU A 42 11.82 -35.82 1.61
C GLU A 42 11.35 -34.73 0.64
N ARG A 43 10.62 -35.12 -0.42
CA ARG A 43 10.04 -34.15 -1.36
C ARG A 43 9.01 -33.24 -0.69
N ALA A 44 8.14 -33.80 0.16
CA ALA A 44 7.14 -33.01 0.89
C ALA A 44 7.81 -32.00 1.83
N LYS A 45 8.85 -32.42 2.55
CA LYS A 45 9.65 -31.53 3.41
C LYS A 45 10.34 -30.42 2.62
N PHE A 46 10.90 -30.75 1.46
CA PHE A 46 11.51 -29.76 0.56
C PHE A 46 10.49 -28.73 0.08
N GLU A 47 9.34 -29.18 -0.42
CA GLU A 47 8.28 -28.29 -0.91
C GLU A 47 7.73 -27.40 0.21
N ALA A 48 7.52 -27.94 1.42
CA ALA A 48 7.10 -27.18 2.59
C ALA A 48 8.14 -26.11 2.98
N THR A 49 9.43 -26.50 3.06
CA THR A 49 10.52 -25.57 3.40
C THR A 49 10.63 -24.42 2.39
N VAL A 50 10.47 -24.70 1.08
CA VAL A 50 10.49 -23.65 0.05
C VAL A 50 9.31 -22.68 0.20
N GLN A 51 8.12 -23.20 0.51
CA GLN A 51 6.94 -22.36 0.75
C GLN A 51 7.11 -21.49 1.99
N GLU A 52 7.64 -22.06 3.08
CA GLU A 52 7.92 -21.33 4.31
C GLU A 52 8.95 -20.21 4.09
N MET A 53 10.04 -20.49 3.37
CA MET A 53 11.02 -19.47 2.99
C MET A 53 10.41 -18.35 2.12
N ASP A 54 9.39 -18.65 1.30
CA ASP A 54 8.64 -17.64 0.54
C ASP A 54 7.78 -16.75 1.45
N VAL A 55 7.11 -17.37 2.43
CA VAL A 55 6.34 -16.65 3.44
C VAL A 55 7.24 -15.75 4.29
N ILE A 56 8.40 -16.24 4.72
CA ILE A 56 9.41 -15.42 5.42
C ILE A 56 9.89 -14.27 4.54
N ALA A 57 10.22 -14.53 3.28
CA ALA A 57 10.64 -13.47 2.36
C ALA A 57 9.58 -12.38 2.21
N LYS A 58 8.30 -12.77 2.04
CA LYS A 58 7.16 -11.83 1.99
C LYS A 58 6.95 -11.09 3.31
N ALA A 59 7.16 -11.72 4.46
CA ALA A 59 7.09 -11.01 5.74
C ALA A 59 8.17 -9.92 5.85
N VAL A 60 9.36 -10.14 5.27
CA VAL A 60 10.46 -9.16 5.28
C VAL A 60 10.19 -8.00 4.31
N VAL A 61 9.91 -8.29 3.03
CA VAL A 61 9.83 -7.25 1.98
C VAL A 61 8.45 -7.02 1.36
N GLY A 62 7.43 -7.71 1.87
CA GLY A 62 6.05 -7.69 1.40
C GLY A 62 5.78 -8.60 0.20
N ASP A 63 4.51 -8.82 -0.10
CA ASP A 63 4.04 -9.50 -1.30
C ASP A 63 3.82 -8.48 -2.45
N PRO A 64 4.58 -8.58 -3.56
CA PRO A 64 4.42 -7.68 -4.71
C PRO A 64 3.10 -7.87 -5.48
N SER A 65 2.37 -8.97 -5.25
CA SER A 65 1.07 -9.23 -5.88
C SER A 65 -0.09 -8.50 -5.21
N LEU A 66 0.11 -7.98 -3.99
CA LEU A 66 -0.90 -7.22 -3.27
C LEU A 66 -0.89 -5.76 -3.74
N MET A 67 -1.85 -5.45 -4.61
CA MET A 67 -2.01 -4.14 -5.23
C MET A 67 -3.43 -3.62 -5.01
N GLU A 68 -3.56 -2.32 -4.75
CA GLU A 68 -4.82 -1.60 -4.69
C GLU A 68 -4.72 -0.43 -5.67
N ASN A 69 -5.68 -0.33 -6.62
CA ASN A 69 -5.68 0.70 -7.67
C ASN A 69 -4.36 0.80 -8.47
N GLY A 70 -3.67 -0.34 -8.69
CA GLY A 70 -2.39 -0.38 -9.42
C GLY A 70 -1.18 0.06 -8.58
N VAL A 71 -1.37 0.34 -7.29
CA VAL A 71 -0.34 0.71 -6.32
C VAL A 71 -0.10 -0.46 -5.38
N ARG A 72 1.17 -0.77 -5.08
CA ARG A 72 1.51 -1.85 -4.17
C ARG A 72 1.19 -1.44 -2.73
N THR A 73 0.50 -2.29 -1.99
CA THR A 73 0.05 -1.98 -0.61
C THR A 73 0.84 -2.70 0.46
N ASP A 74 1.50 -3.81 0.13
CA ASP A 74 2.26 -4.60 1.09
C ASP A 74 3.76 -4.56 0.80
N PHE A 75 4.53 -4.07 1.77
CA PHE A 75 6.00 -3.99 1.75
C PHE A 75 6.66 -4.68 2.96
N GLY A 76 5.88 -5.42 3.76
CA GLY A 76 6.38 -6.16 4.91
C GLY A 76 7.11 -5.29 5.94
N TYR A 77 7.92 -5.95 6.78
CA TYR A 77 8.69 -5.31 7.85
C TYR A 77 9.54 -4.15 7.35
N VAL A 78 10.29 -4.34 6.25
CA VAL A 78 11.21 -3.32 5.74
C VAL A 78 10.46 -2.08 5.26
N GLY A 79 9.27 -2.24 4.67
CA GLY A 79 8.48 -1.11 4.22
C GLY A 79 7.81 -0.30 5.31
N ASP A 80 7.47 -0.93 6.42
CA ASP A 80 6.83 -0.27 7.56
C ASP A 80 7.84 0.36 8.52
N VAL A 81 8.95 -0.34 8.77
CA VAL A 81 9.99 0.04 9.75
C VAL A 81 11.17 0.78 9.09
N GLY A 82 11.39 0.62 7.79
CA GLY A 82 12.52 1.23 7.09
C GLY A 82 13.89 0.67 7.46
N GLN A 83 13.92 -0.50 8.09
CA GLN A 83 15.13 -1.19 8.51
C GLN A 83 15.03 -2.67 8.20
N TRP A 84 16.18 -3.34 8.11
CA TRP A 84 16.22 -4.79 7.97
C TRP A 84 15.99 -5.45 9.34
N PRO A 85 15.18 -6.53 9.45
CA PRO A 85 14.99 -7.24 10.71
C PRO A 85 16.31 -7.85 11.19
N SER A 86 16.63 -7.65 12.46
CA SER A 86 17.85 -8.20 13.08
C SER A 86 17.76 -9.72 13.27
N SER A 87 16.54 -10.23 13.40
CA SER A 87 16.23 -11.64 13.55
C SER A 87 14.82 -11.94 13.03
N LEU A 88 14.50 -13.22 12.83
CA LEU A 88 13.13 -13.64 12.51
C LEU A 88 12.12 -13.32 13.62
N ASN A 89 12.57 -13.13 14.87
CA ASN A 89 11.67 -12.75 15.97
C ASN A 89 11.04 -11.38 15.73
N ASP A 90 11.76 -10.46 15.07
CA ASP A 90 11.29 -9.11 14.75
C ASP A 90 10.07 -9.15 13.81
N LEU A 91 9.84 -10.27 13.12
CA LEU A 91 8.67 -10.49 12.25
C LEU A 91 7.43 -10.95 13.02
N VAL A 92 7.56 -11.42 14.26
CA VAL A 92 6.49 -11.99 15.07
C VAL A 92 6.23 -11.14 16.32
N GLN A 93 7.27 -10.57 16.90
CA GLN A 93 7.23 -9.76 18.11
C GLN A 93 7.77 -8.37 17.80
N ASP A 94 7.08 -7.34 18.33
CA ASP A 94 7.52 -5.95 18.22
C ASP A 94 8.91 -5.79 18.87
N PRO A 95 9.96 -5.42 18.10
CA PRO A 95 11.31 -5.21 18.63
C PRO A 95 11.47 -3.84 19.31
N GLY A 96 10.39 -3.07 19.47
CA GLY A 96 10.40 -1.73 20.07
C GLY A 96 10.81 -0.63 19.08
N VAL A 97 10.56 -0.85 17.80
CA VAL A 97 10.91 0.09 16.71
C VAL A 97 9.68 0.87 16.23
N GLY A 98 9.91 2.08 15.72
CA GLY A 98 8.84 2.92 15.19
C GLY A 98 8.10 2.26 14.03
N ASN A 99 6.78 2.43 13.99
CA ASN A 99 5.88 1.94 12.93
C ASN A 99 5.91 0.43 12.68
N TRP A 100 6.28 -0.40 13.65
CA TRP A 100 6.04 -1.84 13.55
C TRP A 100 4.52 -2.12 13.47
N ARG A 101 4.05 -2.73 12.37
CA ARG A 101 2.64 -3.07 12.11
C ARG A 101 2.36 -4.57 12.11
N GLY A 102 3.33 -5.35 12.58
CA GLY A 102 3.24 -6.79 12.62
C GLY A 102 2.18 -7.31 13.61
N PRO A 103 2.14 -8.63 13.83
CA PRO A 103 3.10 -9.62 13.33
C PRO A 103 2.98 -9.83 11.81
N TYR A 104 4.14 -9.89 11.14
CA TYR A 104 4.27 -10.11 9.70
C TYR A 104 4.28 -11.60 9.33
N LEU A 105 4.67 -12.45 10.29
CA LEU A 105 4.52 -13.90 10.22
C LEU A 105 3.37 -14.35 11.10
N LYS A 106 2.49 -15.20 10.54
CA LYS A 106 1.43 -15.83 11.33
C LYS A 106 1.99 -17.05 12.05
N ILE A 107 1.94 -17.03 13.38
CA ILE A 107 2.18 -18.20 14.21
C ILE A 107 0.85 -18.89 14.50
N ASP A 108 0.71 -20.15 14.08
CA ASP A 108 -0.46 -20.93 14.46
C ASP A 108 -0.30 -21.41 15.90
N PHE A 109 -1.20 -20.96 16.78
CA PHE A 109 -1.12 -21.14 18.24
C PHE A 109 -1.10 -22.61 18.74
N ASN A 110 -1.35 -23.58 17.86
CA ASN A 110 -1.61 -24.97 18.23
C ASN A 110 -0.44 -25.94 18.00
N GLU A 111 0.62 -25.55 17.27
CA GLU A 111 1.61 -26.52 16.78
C GLU A 111 3.02 -26.29 17.36
N ASN A 112 3.56 -25.07 17.28
CA ASN A 112 4.80 -24.67 17.97
C ASN A 112 5.01 -23.15 17.79
N SER A 113 5.17 -22.38 18.87
CA SER A 113 5.35 -20.92 18.78
C SER A 113 6.68 -20.49 18.15
N GLN A 114 7.58 -21.44 17.85
CA GLN A 114 8.91 -21.21 17.28
C GLN A 114 9.10 -21.92 15.94
N ASP A 115 8.05 -22.45 15.33
CA ASP A 115 8.15 -23.27 14.12
C ASP A 115 8.87 -22.53 12.97
N TYR A 116 8.56 -21.25 12.79
CA TYR A 116 9.15 -20.35 11.78
C TYR A 116 10.68 -20.20 11.84
N LEU A 117 11.33 -20.70 12.90
CA LEU A 117 12.78 -20.70 13.04
C LEU A 117 13.44 -21.94 12.41
N TYR A 118 12.67 -23.00 12.14
CA TYR A 118 13.16 -24.31 11.77
C TYR A 118 12.56 -24.78 10.45
N ASP A 119 13.34 -25.52 9.66
CA ASP A 119 12.85 -26.17 8.44
C ASP A 119 12.09 -27.47 8.75
N ALA A 120 11.55 -28.11 7.70
CA ALA A 120 10.80 -29.36 7.84
C ALA A 120 11.64 -30.60 8.29
N TRP A 121 12.96 -30.45 8.46
CA TRP A 121 13.85 -31.42 9.10
C TRP A 121 14.23 -31.02 10.53
N ASN A 122 13.62 -29.97 11.07
CA ASN A 122 13.87 -29.40 12.39
C ASN A 122 15.29 -28.81 12.54
N ASN A 123 15.90 -28.37 11.44
CA ASN A 123 17.15 -27.60 11.47
C ASN A 123 16.82 -26.10 11.41
N ALA A 124 17.54 -25.29 12.18
CA ALA A 124 17.32 -23.85 12.16
C ALA A 124 17.69 -23.24 10.79
N TYR A 125 16.88 -22.29 10.32
CA TYR A 125 17.26 -21.47 9.17
C TYR A 125 18.54 -20.68 9.47
N THR A 126 19.38 -20.53 8.45
CA THR A 126 20.62 -19.76 8.52
C THR A 126 20.58 -18.59 7.56
N PHE A 127 21.27 -17.51 7.93
CA PHE A 127 21.31 -16.26 7.18
C PHE A 127 22.78 -15.95 6.85
N PRO A 128 23.34 -16.49 5.75
CA PRO A 128 24.73 -16.24 5.37
C PRO A 128 25.01 -14.75 5.12
N ASN A 129 23.96 -13.97 4.86
CA ASN A 129 23.94 -12.52 4.81
C ASN A 129 22.52 -12.06 5.19
N ALA A 130 22.33 -10.74 5.34
CA ALA A 130 21.04 -10.17 5.75
C ALA A 130 19.87 -10.61 4.87
N TYR A 131 20.07 -10.72 3.54
CA TYR A 131 18.99 -10.86 2.55
C TYR A 131 18.86 -12.25 1.93
N THR A 132 19.50 -13.26 2.51
CA THR A 132 19.45 -14.65 2.02
C THR A 132 19.07 -15.58 3.15
N ILE A 133 18.06 -16.41 2.95
CA ILE A 133 17.63 -17.47 3.86
C ILE A 133 18.19 -18.79 3.32
N GLN A 134 18.73 -19.63 4.19
CA GLN A 134 19.25 -20.95 3.86
C GLN A 134 18.70 -22.03 4.80
N SER A 135 18.34 -23.17 4.22
CA SER A 135 18.06 -24.42 4.95
C SER A 135 19.09 -25.48 4.55
N SER A 136 19.59 -26.21 5.55
CA SER A 136 20.53 -27.32 5.39
C SER A 136 19.85 -28.70 5.35
N GLY A 137 18.52 -28.75 5.42
CA GLY A 137 17.75 -29.99 5.34
C GLY A 137 17.75 -30.61 3.93
N GLY A 138 17.79 -31.95 3.85
CA GLY A 138 17.64 -32.68 2.58
C GLY A 138 18.87 -33.40 2.01
N GLY A 139 19.79 -33.87 2.86
CA GLY A 139 20.71 -34.98 2.52
C GLY A 139 21.80 -34.76 1.46
N SER A 140 21.78 -33.68 0.65
CA SER A 140 22.88 -33.39 -0.28
C SER A 140 23.02 -31.94 -0.78
N GLY A 141 22.17 -30.99 -0.38
CA GLY A 141 22.29 -29.60 -0.85
C GLY A 141 21.56 -28.57 0.02
N THR A 142 22.08 -27.34 0.03
CA THR A 142 21.49 -26.20 0.74
C THR A 142 20.36 -25.60 -0.10
N ILE A 143 19.17 -25.48 0.47
CA ILE A 143 18.07 -24.71 -0.13
C ILE A 143 18.34 -23.24 0.14
N THR A 144 18.37 -22.41 -0.91
CA THR A 144 18.67 -20.98 -0.79
C THR A 144 17.51 -20.15 -1.34
N LYS A 145 16.98 -19.24 -0.52
CA LYS A 145 16.03 -18.21 -0.93
C LYS A 145 16.69 -16.85 -0.79
N LYS A 146 16.86 -16.18 -1.92
CA LYS A 146 17.28 -14.78 -1.97
C LYS A 146 16.03 -13.90 -1.85
N VAL A 147 15.99 -13.03 -0.83
CA VAL A 147 14.86 -12.13 -0.56
C VAL A 147 14.92 -10.90 -1.47
N VAL A 148 16.12 -10.32 -1.63
CA VAL A 148 16.45 -9.22 -2.55
C VAL A 148 17.85 -9.42 -3.14
N ASN A 149 18.22 -8.73 -4.23
CA ASN A 149 19.56 -8.93 -4.81
C ASN A 149 20.69 -8.33 -3.97
N SER A 150 20.39 -7.24 -3.26
CA SER A 150 21.30 -6.58 -2.33
C SER A 150 20.51 -5.89 -1.22
N LEU A 151 21.17 -5.56 -0.11
CA LEU A 151 20.55 -4.75 0.94
C LEU A 151 20.17 -3.34 0.44
N ASN A 152 20.92 -2.81 -0.54
CA ASN A 152 20.62 -1.50 -1.14
C ASN A 152 19.31 -1.52 -1.92
N ASP A 153 18.95 -2.65 -2.54
CA ASP A 153 17.67 -2.78 -3.22
C ASP A 153 16.51 -2.57 -2.23
N ALA A 154 16.69 -2.98 -0.97
CA ALA A 154 15.67 -2.82 0.06
C ALA A 154 15.72 -1.45 0.77
N LEU A 155 16.91 -0.90 1.00
CA LEU A 155 17.10 0.26 1.89
C LEU A 155 17.55 1.55 1.18
N ASN A 156 18.14 1.47 -0.01
CA ASN A 156 18.82 2.58 -0.67
C ASN A 156 18.38 2.73 -2.14
N ASN A 157 17.11 3.04 -2.35
CA ASN A 157 16.51 3.36 -3.65
C ASN A 157 16.51 4.88 -3.89
N SER A 158 16.16 5.28 -5.13
CA SER A 158 16.05 6.69 -5.50
C SER A 158 14.63 7.07 -5.92
N ILE A 159 14.23 8.30 -5.59
CA ILE A 159 13.09 8.99 -6.18
C ILE A 159 13.62 10.16 -7.01
N ILE A 160 13.19 10.26 -8.26
CA ILE A 160 13.53 11.37 -9.16
C ILE A 160 12.28 12.07 -9.65
N GLY A 161 12.39 13.34 -10.01
CA GLY A 161 11.28 14.06 -10.63
C GLY A 161 11.69 15.42 -11.15
N ASN A 162 10.81 16.01 -11.95
CA ASN A 162 10.95 17.40 -12.37
C ASN A 162 10.06 18.30 -11.52
N LEU A 163 10.61 19.45 -11.15
CA LEU A 163 9.83 20.59 -10.67
C LEU A 163 9.34 21.38 -11.88
N THR A 164 8.04 21.64 -11.93
CA THR A 164 7.42 22.45 -12.99
C THR A 164 6.41 23.39 -12.40
N ASP A 165 6.26 24.54 -13.03
CA ASP A 165 5.20 25.49 -12.72
C ASP A 165 3.89 25.04 -13.39
N TRP A 166 2.83 25.82 -13.21
CA TRP A 166 1.56 25.58 -13.87
C TRP A 166 1.67 25.59 -15.40
N ASN A 167 2.59 26.33 -16.00
CA ASN A 167 2.78 26.36 -17.45
C ASN A 167 3.71 25.25 -17.96
N GLY A 168 4.19 24.37 -17.09
CA GLY A 168 5.16 23.32 -17.44
C GLY A 168 6.59 23.84 -17.60
N SER A 169 6.86 25.08 -17.16
CA SER A 169 8.18 25.69 -17.17
C SER A 169 9.00 25.17 -15.99
N SER A 170 10.29 24.90 -16.25
CA SER A 170 11.25 24.55 -15.21
C SER A 170 11.67 25.79 -14.39
N PRO A 171 12.10 25.61 -13.14
CA PRO A 171 12.74 26.68 -12.36
C PRO A 171 13.96 27.24 -13.08
N LEU A 172 14.23 28.53 -12.89
CA LEU A 172 15.53 29.11 -13.23
C LEU A 172 16.58 28.63 -12.24
N ASP A 173 17.81 28.42 -12.70
CA ASP A 173 18.93 28.00 -11.84
C ASP A 173 19.21 28.99 -10.70
N SER A 174 18.91 30.28 -10.91
CA SER A 174 19.03 31.32 -9.88
C SER A 174 17.97 31.25 -8.78
N ASP A 175 16.87 30.52 -8.98
CA ASP A 175 15.74 30.42 -8.05
C ASP A 175 15.67 29.05 -7.35
N LEU A 176 16.62 28.14 -7.62
CA LEU A 176 16.59 26.78 -7.04
C LEU A 176 16.62 26.76 -5.50
N SER A 177 17.15 27.80 -4.85
CA SER A 177 17.13 27.93 -3.39
C SER A 177 15.75 28.11 -2.78
N SER A 178 14.77 28.55 -3.59
CA SER A 178 13.37 28.70 -3.19
C SER A 178 12.63 27.37 -3.20
N PHE A 179 13.28 26.28 -3.64
CA PHE A 179 12.67 24.96 -3.72
C PHE A 179 13.26 24.01 -2.68
N THR A 180 12.38 23.25 -2.03
CA THR A 180 12.78 22.10 -1.22
C THR A 180 11.92 20.92 -1.63
N VAL A 181 12.54 19.75 -1.81
CA VAL A 181 11.80 18.49 -1.97
C VAL A 181 12.21 17.54 -0.86
N THR A 182 11.23 17.00 -0.17
CA THR A 182 11.43 16.14 0.99
C THR A 182 10.61 14.86 0.84
N VAL A 183 11.19 13.72 1.22
CA VAL A 183 10.48 12.44 1.32
C VAL A 183 10.28 12.14 2.79
N LYS A 184 9.01 12.09 3.19
CA LYS A 184 8.60 11.63 4.53
C LYS A 184 8.77 10.12 4.58
N LEU A 185 9.76 9.67 5.34
CA LEU A 185 9.96 8.25 5.60
C LEU A 185 8.92 7.77 6.62
N GLN A 186 8.36 6.58 6.40
CA GLN A 186 7.66 5.88 7.47
C GLN A 186 8.71 5.42 8.50
N SER A 187 8.35 5.37 9.79
CA SER A 187 9.10 4.88 10.96
C SER A 187 9.79 5.88 11.89
N GLY A 188 9.49 7.18 11.76
CA GLY A 188 10.13 8.20 12.62
C GLY A 188 11.62 8.41 12.32
N LEU A 189 12.09 7.81 11.22
CA LEU A 189 13.35 8.14 10.58
C LEU A 189 13.34 9.60 10.11
N PRO A 190 14.52 10.26 10.08
CA PRO A 190 14.62 11.61 9.56
C PRO A 190 14.18 11.64 8.10
N ASP A 191 13.48 12.71 7.73
CA ASP A 191 13.08 12.92 6.35
C ASP A 191 14.31 13.07 5.45
N LEU A 192 14.19 12.58 4.21
CA LEU A 192 15.24 12.72 3.21
C LEU A 192 14.98 13.96 2.37
N THR A 193 15.98 14.80 2.20
CA THR A 193 15.88 16.01 1.36
C THR A 193 16.56 15.75 0.02
N ALA A 194 15.93 16.20 -1.06
CA ALA A 194 16.44 16.03 -2.40
C ALA A 194 17.64 16.94 -2.68
N THR A 195 18.52 16.48 -3.56
CA THR A 195 19.39 17.38 -4.31
C THR A 195 18.63 17.88 -5.53
N ILE A 196 18.59 19.20 -5.73
CA ILE A 196 17.94 19.82 -6.90
C ILE A 196 19.03 20.35 -7.82
N SER A 197 18.99 19.93 -9.08
CA SER A 197 19.94 20.30 -10.14
C SER A 197 19.35 21.36 -11.07
N SER A 198 20.19 21.87 -11.97
CA SER A 198 19.81 22.80 -13.04
C SER A 198 18.55 22.31 -13.78
N GLY A 199 17.64 23.24 -14.07
CA GLY A 199 16.35 22.94 -14.71
C GLY A 199 15.32 22.23 -13.81
N GLY A 200 15.54 22.19 -12.50
CA GLY A 200 14.57 21.67 -11.52
C GLY A 200 14.46 20.14 -11.47
N LEU A 201 15.44 19.41 -11.99
CA LEU A 201 15.52 17.97 -11.78
C LEU A 201 15.95 17.71 -10.35
N TYR A 202 15.17 16.94 -9.60
CA TYR A 202 15.52 16.56 -8.24
C TYR A 202 15.74 15.05 -8.11
N GLU A 203 16.63 14.68 -7.20
CA GLU A 203 16.85 13.29 -6.78
C GLU A 203 16.91 13.20 -5.26
N VAL A 204 16.21 12.20 -4.72
CA VAL A 204 16.30 11.76 -3.33
C VAL A 204 16.86 10.35 -3.33
N THR A 205 17.97 10.12 -2.64
CA THR A 205 18.61 8.80 -2.49
C THR A 205 18.45 8.30 -1.06
N GLY A 206 18.69 7.00 -0.82
CA GLY A 206 18.57 6.40 0.51
C GLY A 206 17.12 6.07 0.91
N VAL A 207 16.21 6.00 -0.07
CA VAL A 207 14.80 5.71 0.18
C VAL A 207 14.62 4.20 0.32
N HIS A 208 14.12 3.73 1.46
CA HIS A 208 13.79 2.31 1.62
C HIS A 208 12.54 1.95 0.80
N ILE A 209 12.38 0.66 0.49
CA ILE A 209 11.15 0.18 -0.16
C ILE A 209 9.95 0.52 0.70
N GLY A 210 8.79 0.75 0.10
CA GLY A 210 7.62 1.17 0.87
C GLY A 210 6.81 2.25 0.18
N ASN A 211 5.74 2.66 0.86
CA ASN A 211 4.89 3.76 0.44
C ASN A 211 5.34 5.04 1.15
N HIS A 212 5.67 6.07 0.38
CA HIS A 212 6.22 7.33 0.88
C HIS A 212 5.41 8.52 0.40
N THR A 213 5.54 9.64 1.12
CA THR A 213 5.00 10.93 0.68
C THR A 213 6.14 11.83 0.26
N VAL A 214 6.15 12.25 -1.00
CA VAL A 214 7.03 13.28 -1.53
C VAL A 214 6.36 14.63 -1.35
N ILE A 215 7.06 15.58 -0.77
CA ILE A 215 6.59 16.94 -0.50
C ILE A 215 7.50 17.91 -1.22
N GLY A 216 6.98 18.65 -2.19
CA GLY A 216 7.65 19.79 -2.80
C GLY A 216 7.16 21.08 -2.17
N VAL A 217 8.08 21.93 -1.78
CA VAL A 217 7.82 23.29 -1.29
C VAL A 217 8.47 24.28 -2.25
N TYR A 218 7.70 25.29 -2.64
CA TYR A 218 8.18 26.48 -3.33
C TYR A 218 7.94 27.68 -2.42
N ASP A 219 9.01 28.29 -1.91
CA ASP A 219 9.01 29.42 -0.97
C ASP A 219 9.75 30.61 -1.59
N PRO A 220 9.11 31.32 -2.54
CA PRO A 220 9.73 32.45 -3.20
C PRO A 220 9.66 33.72 -2.33
N PRO A 221 10.58 34.68 -2.50
CA PRO A 221 10.62 35.88 -1.68
C PRO A 221 9.44 36.84 -1.89
N SER A 222 8.71 36.76 -3.03
CA SER A 222 7.61 37.67 -3.33
C SER A 222 6.20 37.11 -3.11
N ALA A 223 6.06 35.85 -2.67
CA ALA A 223 4.76 35.23 -2.43
C ALA A 223 4.77 34.28 -1.21
N GLU A 224 3.59 33.83 -0.81
CA GLU A 224 3.46 32.84 0.27
C GLU A 224 3.96 31.45 -0.19
N PRO A 225 4.55 30.65 0.71
CA PRO A 225 5.03 29.31 0.37
C PRO A 225 3.91 28.40 -0.12
N MET A 226 4.21 27.64 -1.18
CA MET A 226 3.31 26.63 -1.74
C MET A 226 3.85 25.24 -1.48
N THR A 227 2.96 24.33 -1.11
CA THR A 227 3.30 22.92 -0.84
C THR A 227 2.48 21.99 -1.71
N VAL A 228 3.15 21.05 -2.37
CA VAL A 228 2.54 19.97 -3.15
C VAL A 228 2.98 18.64 -2.55
N SER A 229 2.03 17.74 -2.30
CA SER A 229 2.31 16.40 -1.76
C SER A 229 1.88 15.31 -2.74
N LYS A 230 2.69 14.25 -2.85
CA LYS A 230 2.45 13.12 -3.74
C LYS A 230 2.81 11.80 -3.09
N TYR A 231 1.90 10.83 -3.18
CA TYR A 231 2.15 9.46 -2.72
C TYR A 231 2.88 8.66 -3.79
N VAL A 232 3.90 7.90 -3.37
CA VAL A 232 4.71 7.07 -4.26
C VAL A 232 5.03 5.72 -3.61
N SER A 233 5.09 4.68 -4.43
CA SER A 233 5.52 3.34 -4.03
C SER A 233 6.91 3.07 -4.55
N VAL A 234 7.85 2.76 -3.67
CA VAL A 234 9.24 2.47 -4.00
C VAL A 234 9.46 0.95 -3.91
N ASN A 235 9.71 0.33 -5.06
CA ASN A 235 9.97 -1.11 -5.15
C ASN A 235 11.46 -1.42 -4.97
N PRO A 236 11.82 -2.69 -4.65
CA PRO A 236 13.20 -3.06 -4.49
C PRO A 236 14.07 -2.77 -5.72
N GLY A 237 15.21 -2.11 -5.53
CA GLY A 237 16.18 -1.78 -6.58
C GLY A 237 15.63 -0.84 -7.65
N SER A 238 14.64 -0.01 -7.32
CA SER A 238 13.94 0.84 -8.28
C SER A 238 14.37 2.30 -8.23
N VAL A 239 14.21 2.98 -9.37
CA VAL A 239 14.20 4.44 -9.45
C VAL A 239 12.76 4.85 -9.70
N THR A 240 12.14 5.50 -8.71
CA THR A 240 10.73 5.88 -8.77
C THR A 240 10.58 7.31 -9.28
N ARG A 241 9.70 7.53 -10.25
CA ARG A 241 9.48 8.86 -10.84
C ARG A 241 8.29 9.58 -10.21
N ALA A 242 8.49 10.83 -9.79
CA ALA A 242 7.53 11.58 -9.01
C ALA A 242 7.47 13.07 -9.37
N ASP A 243 7.12 13.44 -10.60
CA ASP A 243 7.07 14.87 -10.97
C ASP A 243 6.15 15.70 -10.05
N ILE A 244 6.61 16.91 -9.73
CA ILE A 244 5.92 17.90 -8.90
C ILE A 244 5.59 19.10 -9.78
N ARG A 245 4.31 19.43 -9.85
CA ARG A 245 3.80 20.61 -10.55
C ARG A 245 3.18 21.55 -9.54
N PHE A 246 3.68 22.76 -9.45
CA PHE A 246 3.13 23.79 -8.59
C PHE A 246 2.00 24.52 -9.32
N SER A 247 0.94 24.88 -8.59
CA SER A 247 -0.16 25.69 -9.12
C SER A 247 0.17 27.19 -9.09
N THR A 248 1.37 27.56 -9.52
CA THR A 248 1.80 28.96 -9.69
C THR A 248 2.75 29.07 -10.86
N THR A 249 3.11 30.28 -11.23
CA THR A 249 4.21 30.56 -12.16
C THR A 249 5.46 30.88 -11.35
N PHE A 250 6.62 30.36 -11.75
CA PHE A 250 7.87 30.66 -11.07
C PHE A 250 8.34 32.10 -11.31
N GLU A 251 9.02 32.68 -10.33
CA GLU A 251 9.59 34.01 -10.47
C GLU A 251 10.66 34.05 -11.58
N GLY A 252 10.63 35.09 -12.41
CA GLY A 252 11.64 35.31 -13.45
C GLY A 252 11.53 34.42 -14.68
N THR A 253 10.72 33.34 -14.68
CA THR A 253 10.36 32.62 -15.91
C THR A 253 9.38 33.47 -16.71
N GLY A 254 9.90 34.43 -17.48
CA GLY A 254 9.08 35.31 -18.32
C GLY A 254 8.14 34.51 -19.23
N ALA A 255 6.87 34.91 -19.27
CA ALA A 255 5.83 34.30 -20.09
C ALA A 255 6.23 34.28 -21.58
N GLY A 256 6.83 33.18 -22.00
CA GLY A 256 7.28 32.93 -23.36
C GLY A 256 6.68 31.65 -23.90
N GLY A 257 5.36 31.49 -23.79
CA GLY A 257 4.63 30.33 -24.30
C GLY A 257 3.13 30.59 -24.33
N SER A 258 2.64 31.13 -25.44
CA SER A 258 1.22 31.16 -25.76
C SER A 258 0.72 29.75 -26.12
N GLY A 259 0.08 29.08 -25.16
CA GLY A 259 -0.73 27.87 -25.30
C GLY A 259 -1.79 27.84 -24.19
N PRO A 260 -3.00 27.29 -24.40
CA PRO A 260 -4.21 27.78 -23.75
C PRO A 260 -4.30 27.29 -22.30
N GLY A 261 -4.22 28.19 -21.33
CA GLY A 261 -4.49 27.85 -19.93
C GLY A 261 -4.51 29.11 -19.10
N GLY A 262 -5.69 29.55 -18.68
CA GLY A 262 -5.78 30.58 -17.65
C GLY A 262 -5.24 30.06 -16.31
N SER A 263 -5.43 30.83 -15.24
CA SER A 263 -4.98 30.48 -13.89
C SER A 263 -5.38 29.04 -13.49
N PRO A 264 -4.61 28.37 -12.61
CA PRO A 264 -5.01 27.08 -12.06
C PRO A 264 -6.46 27.09 -11.60
N GLN A 265 -7.23 26.07 -11.97
CA GLN A 265 -8.65 25.99 -11.65
C GLN A 265 -8.90 26.05 -10.14
N ALA A 266 -7.97 25.53 -9.33
CA ALA A 266 -8.01 25.65 -7.88
C ALA A 266 -8.04 27.10 -7.42
N ASP A 267 -7.19 27.98 -7.97
CA ASP A 267 -7.12 29.40 -7.57
C ASP A 267 -8.39 30.15 -7.96
N LEU A 268 -9.00 29.75 -9.07
CA LEU A 268 -10.26 30.28 -9.56
C LEU A 268 -11.47 29.85 -8.72
N LEU A 269 -11.38 28.73 -8.00
CA LEU A 269 -12.47 28.21 -7.16
C LEU A 269 -12.61 29.05 -5.88
N THR A 270 -13.75 29.69 -5.67
CA THR A 270 -14.12 30.27 -4.37
C THR A 270 -15.03 29.32 -3.61
N ILE A 271 -14.82 29.22 -2.30
CA ILE A 271 -15.65 28.41 -1.40
C ILE A 271 -16.01 29.32 -0.23
N THR A 272 -17.30 29.55 -0.02
CA THR A 272 -17.82 30.41 1.05
C THR A 272 -19.02 29.76 1.73
N GLY A 273 -19.38 30.25 2.91
CA GLY A 273 -20.57 29.79 3.65
C GLY A 273 -20.23 28.97 4.89
N ASP A 274 -21.25 28.28 5.39
CA ASP A 274 -21.18 27.53 6.65
C ASP A 274 -20.85 26.04 6.39
N PRO A 275 -19.71 25.53 6.88
CA PRO A 275 -19.37 24.12 6.74
C PRO A 275 -20.10 23.19 7.72
N THR A 276 -20.95 23.72 8.59
CA THR A 276 -21.65 22.93 9.62
C THR A 276 -22.57 21.88 8.98
N ILE A 277 -22.41 20.64 9.43
CA ILE A 277 -23.24 19.52 9.04
C ILE A 277 -24.56 19.63 9.80
N GLY A 278 -25.65 19.80 9.06
CA GLY A 278 -27.01 19.79 9.58
C GLY A 278 -27.49 18.37 9.90
N ASN A 279 -28.81 18.16 9.90
CA ASN A 279 -29.36 16.83 10.10
C ASN A 279 -29.15 15.95 8.85
N ARG A 280 -28.05 15.20 8.81
CA ARG A 280 -27.63 14.31 7.70
C ARG A 280 -27.38 14.99 6.35
N VAL A 281 -27.39 16.31 6.30
CA VAL A 281 -27.13 17.09 5.09
C VAL A 281 -26.27 18.29 5.45
N ALA A 282 -25.26 18.54 4.64
CA ALA A 282 -24.49 19.79 4.65
C ALA A 282 -24.71 20.47 3.30
N ASN A 283 -25.31 21.67 3.31
CA ASN A 283 -25.64 22.45 2.11
C ASN A 283 -25.38 23.95 2.28
N GLY A 284 -24.62 24.33 3.32
CA GLY A 284 -24.28 25.71 3.65
C GLY A 284 -23.16 26.31 2.80
N LEU A 285 -22.41 25.49 2.08
CA LEU A 285 -21.28 25.92 1.25
C LEU A 285 -21.73 26.35 -0.16
N ARG A 286 -21.07 27.38 -0.67
CA ARG A 286 -21.24 27.97 -2.00
C ARG A 286 -19.92 27.92 -2.73
N LEU A 287 -19.95 27.37 -3.94
CA LEU A 287 -18.84 27.31 -4.87
C LEU A 287 -18.98 28.43 -5.91
N GLY A 288 -17.87 29.09 -6.22
CA GLY A 288 -17.80 30.07 -7.30
C GLY A 288 -16.55 29.91 -8.15
N ASN A 289 -16.55 30.59 -9.29
CA ASN A 289 -15.46 30.63 -10.25
C ASN A 289 -15.16 32.09 -10.57
N THR A 290 -13.99 32.57 -10.17
CA THR A 290 -13.56 33.96 -10.36
C THR A 290 -13.08 34.25 -11.78
N SER A 291 -13.00 33.24 -12.65
CA SER A 291 -12.64 33.43 -14.06
C SER A 291 -13.81 33.91 -14.89
N ASP A 292 -13.55 34.86 -15.80
CA ASP A 292 -14.52 35.33 -16.80
C ASP A 292 -14.52 34.49 -18.09
N SER A 293 -13.59 33.54 -18.23
CA SER A 293 -13.40 32.78 -19.49
C SER A 293 -13.12 31.27 -19.32
N GLN A 294 -12.63 30.85 -18.16
CA GLN A 294 -12.23 29.46 -17.90
C GLN A 294 -13.27 28.72 -17.08
N THR A 295 -13.68 27.54 -17.55
CA THR A 295 -14.50 26.61 -16.76
C THR A 295 -13.59 25.85 -15.79
N ILE A 296 -14.02 25.72 -14.54
CA ILE A 296 -13.38 24.84 -13.54
C ILE A 296 -13.97 23.44 -13.72
N GLN A 297 -13.13 22.41 -13.70
CA GLN A 297 -13.56 21.01 -13.78
C GLN A 297 -12.99 20.27 -12.56
N ILE A 298 -13.87 19.87 -11.65
CA ILE A 298 -13.53 19.11 -10.44
C ILE A 298 -13.61 17.63 -10.79
N ASP A 299 -12.48 16.93 -10.79
CA ASP A 299 -12.43 15.50 -11.08
C ASP A 299 -12.65 14.67 -9.82
N GLN A 300 -12.12 15.13 -8.67
CA GLN A 300 -12.25 14.40 -7.42
C GLN A 300 -12.54 15.33 -6.23
N LEU A 301 -13.23 14.79 -5.23
CA LEU A 301 -13.49 15.47 -3.95
C LEU A 301 -13.21 14.52 -2.80
N THR A 302 -12.32 14.92 -1.91
CA THR A 302 -12.14 14.30 -0.60
C THR A 302 -13.09 14.96 0.39
N VAL A 303 -13.91 14.14 1.06
CA VAL A 303 -14.87 14.61 2.07
C VAL A 303 -14.45 14.10 3.43
N ASP A 304 -14.15 15.03 4.33
CA ASP A 304 -13.82 14.78 5.73
C ASP A 304 -14.62 15.73 6.65
N TRP A 305 -14.57 15.52 7.96
CA TRP A 305 -15.22 16.38 8.95
C TRP A 305 -14.61 16.24 10.34
N THR A 306 -14.78 17.29 11.15
CA THR A 306 -14.19 17.37 12.48
C THR A 306 -14.66 16.25 13.41
N ASN A 307 -13.74 15.62 14.15
CA ASN A 307 -14.03 14.54 15.09
C ASN A 307 -14.79 13.35 14.46
N ALA A 308 -14.44 12.97 13.22
CA ALA A 308 -15.08 11.86 12.53
C ALA A 308 -15.03 10.54 13.33
N GLN A 309 -16.16 9.84 13.39
CA GLN A 309 -16.27 8.55 14.07
C GLN A 309 -16.32 7.39 13.08
N GLY A 310 -15.81 6.24 13.49
CA GLY A 310 -15.66 5.06 12.64
C GLY A 310 -16.96 4.55 12.00
N ASN A 311 -18.14 4.94 12.48
CA ASN A 311 -19.44 4.49 11.98
C ASN A 311 -20.30 5.59 11.31
N GLU A 312 -19.68 6.69 10.86
CA GLU A 312 -20.35 7.76 10.11
C GLU A 312 -20.05 7.60 8.60
N ARG A 313 -21.08 7.74 7.73
CA ARG A 313 -20.93 7.53 6.28
C ARG A 313 -21.75 8.51 5.45
N TYR A 314 -21.13 9.11 4.43
CA TYR A 314 -21.83 9.85 3.39
C TYR A 314 -22.07 8.97 2.16
N ASN A 315 -23.13 9.25 1.42
CA ASN A 315 -23.55 8.43 0.28
C ASN A 315 -23.91 9.23 -0.96
N GLN A 316 -23.87 10.56 -0.88
CA GLN A 316 -24.15 11.43 -2.01
C GLN A 316 -23.36 12.73 -1.93
N ILE A 317 -22.88 13.19 -3.09
CA ILE A 317 -22.31 14.52 -3.32
C ILE A 317 -23.09 15.14 -4.48
N LEU A 318 -23.65 16.33 -4.27
CA LEU A 318 -24.33 17.11 -5.27
C LEU A 318 -23.67 18.48 -5.41
N ILE A 319 -23.59 18.97 -6.64
CA ILE A 319 -23.14 20.32 -6.95
C ILE A 319 -24.24 20.98 -7.77
N ASN A 320 -24.77 22.09 -7.24
CA ASN A 320 -25.90 22.84 -7.80
C ASN A 320 -27.14 21.97 -8.06
N GLY A 321 -27.42 21.02 -7.16
CA GLY A 321 -28.54 20.08 -7.26
C GLY A 321 -28.29 18.84 -8.12
N ASP A 322 -27.22 18.82 -8.92
CA ASP A 322 -26.85 17.66 -9.73
C ASP A 322 -26.03 16.67 -8.91
N SER A 323 -26.44 15.39 -8.89
CA SER A 323 -25.68 14.34 -8.23
C SER A 323 -24.37 14.06 -8.99
N LYS A 324 -23.23 14.41 -8.40
CA LYS A 324 -21.89 14.18 -8.96
C LYS A 324 -21.28 12.87 -8.47
N TRP A 325 -21.75 12.36 -7.34
CA TRP A 325 -21.40 11.04 -6.87
C TRP A 325 -22.52 10.48 -5.99
N PHE A 326 -22.79 9.18 -6.09
CA PHE A 326 -23.83 8.51 -5.32
C PHE A 326 -23.56 7.01 -5.17
N SER A 327 -23.77 6.46 -3.97
CA SER A 327 -23.64 5.03 -3.71
C SER A 327 -24.57 4.56 -2.59
N LEU A 328 -25.53 3.69 -2.91
CA LEU A 328 -26.41 3.09 -1.89
C LEU A 328 -25.73 1.99 -1.09
N PHE A 329 -24.94 1.15 -1.76
CA PHE A 329 -24.41 -0.10 -1.19
C PHE A 329 -22.99 0.04 -0.64
N ASN A 330 -22.29 1.12 -0.97
CA ASN A 330 -20.94 1.39 -0.48
C ASN A 330 -20.79 2.87 -0.10
N PRO A 331 -21.43 3.33 0.98
CA PRO A 331 -21.28 4.69 1.47
C PRO A 331 -19.91 4.87 2.14
N GLN A 332 -19.37 6.08 2.09
CA GLN A 332 -17.94 6.33 2.27
C GLN A 332 -17.65 6.98 3.62
N ARG A 333 -16.45 6.68 4.16
CA ARG A 333 -15.98 7.23 5.44
C ARG A 333 -15.37 8.62 5.21
N ALA A 334 -15.19 9.34 6.31
CA ALA A 334 -14.42 10.58 6.32
C ALA A 334 -13.00 10.34 5.75
N GLY A 335 -12.47 11.32 5.02
CA GLY A 335 -11.16 11.25 4.36
C GLY A 335 -11.13 10.46 3.05
N THR A 336 -12.25 9.90 2.58
CA THR A 336 -12.26 9.14 1.33
C THR A 336 -12.45 10.06 0.12
N THR A 337 -11.55 9.94 -0.87
CA THR A 337 -11.62 10.66 -2.15
C THR A 337 -12.57 9.98 -3.13
N GLN A 338 -13.53 10.74 -3.66
CA GLN A 338 -14.46 10.28 -4.71
C GLN A 338 -14.16 10.94 -6.04
N THR A 339 -14.19 10.14 -7.10
CA THR A 339 -14.25 10.68 -8.47
C THR A 339 -15.66 11.19 -8.75
N LEU A 340 -15.77 12.43 -9.20
CA LEU A 340 -17.02 13.11 -9.51
C LEU A 340 -17.37 12.96 -10.99
N SER A 341 -18.65 12.81 -11.30
CA SER A 341 -19.14 12.78 -12.68
C SER A 341 -19.47 14.19 -13.18
N ASN A 342 -18.67 14.68 -14.13
CA ASN A 342 -18.93 15.93 -14.85
C ASN A 342 -19.24 17.13 -13.92
N ALA A 343 -18.37 17.38 -12.95
CA ALA A 343 -18.48 18.49 -12.02
C ALA A 343 -17.75 19.73 -12.58
N THR A 344 -18.39 20.39 -13.54
CA THR A 344 -17.95 21.70 -14.05
C THR A 344 -18.51 22.85 -13.22
N ILE A 345 -17.77 23.95 -13.09
CA ILE A 345 -18.28 25.25 -12.62
C ILE A 345 -17.99 26.29 -13.70
N SER A 346 -19.05 26.83 -14.29
CA SER A 346 -18.96 27.80 -15.39
C SER A 346 -18.22 29.09 -14.98
N PRO A 347 -17.58 29.78 -15.94
CA PRO A 347 -16.98 31.09 -15.69
C PRO A 347 -18.00 32.06 -15.06
N GLY A 348 -17.56 32.85 -14.08
CA GLY A 348 -18.38 33.85 -13.39
C GLY A 348 -19.48 33.31 -12.47
N ALA A 349 -19.54 32.00 -12.21
CA ALA A 349 -20.49 31.44 -11.25
C ALA A 349 -20.16 31.91 -9.82
N THR A 350 -21.13 32.34 -9.02
CA THR A 350 -20.87 32.85 -7.65
C THR A 350 -21.57 32.10 -6.51
N ASP A 351 -22.59 31.28 -6.80
CA ASP A 351 -23.50 30.76 -5.75
C ASP A 351 -23.91 29.29 -5.94
N TRP A 352 -23.04 28.46 -6.51
CA TRP A 352 -23.36 27.05 -6.71
C TRP A 352 -23.38 26.30 -5.39
N VAL A 353 -24.50 25.66 -5.06
CA VAL A 353 -24.66 24.94 -3.78
C VAL A 353 -23.87 23.63 -3.80
N LEU A 354 -22.93 23.46 -2.89
CA LEU A 354 -22.37 22.13 -2.60
C LEU A 354 -23.24 21.45 -1.55
N GLU A 355 -23.72 20.25 -1.84
CA GLU A 355 -24.52 19.45 -0.94
C GLU A 355 -23.93 18.05 -0.72
N ILE A 356 -23.76 17.66 0.54
CA ILE A 356 -23.29 16.33 0.93
C ILE A 356 -24.35 15.68 1.82
N ARG A 357 -24.71 14.42 1.54
CA ARG A 357 -25.73 13.69 2.30
C ARG A 357 -25.16 12.45 2.99
N TRP A 358 -25.64 12.23 4.21
CA TRP A 358 -25.29 11.09 5.04
C TRP A 358 -26.31 9.97 4.96
N SER A 359 -25.80 8.74 4.91
CA SER A 359 -26.61 7.53 4.83
C SER A 359 -27.43 7.35 6.10
N SER A 360 -28.72 7.09 5.95
CA SER A 360 -29.66 6.86 7.06
C SER A 360 -29.34 5.62 7.90
N PHE A 361 -28.54 4.68 7.36
CA PHE A 361 -28.15 3.44 8.03
C PHE A 361 -26.98 3.62 9.01
N TYR A 362 -26.34 4.79 9.01
CA TYR A 362 -25.12 5.07 9.78
C TYR A 362 -25.33 6.24 10.74
N GLN A 363 -24.35 6.43 11.64
CA GLN A 363 -24.37 7.52 12.62
C GLN A 363 -24.43 8.89 11.93
N ASN A 364 -25.16 9.81 12.56
CA ASN A 364 -25.38 11.16 12.06
C ASN A 364 -24.28 12.10 12.61
N PRO A 365 -23.44 12.71 11.76
CA PRO A 365 -22.38 13.63 12.20
C PRO A 365 -22.88 15.06 12.42
N GLN A 366 -24.16 15.24 12.73
CA GLN A 366 -24.77 16.55 12.93
C GLN A 366 -23.99 17.40 13.95
N GLY A 367 -23.77 18.67 13.60
CA GLY A 367 -23.06 19.65 14.42
C GLY A 367 -21.53 19.64 14.25
N LYS A 368 -20.98 18.74 13.42
CA LYS A 368 -19.57 18.74 13.01
C LYS A 368 -19.35 19.65 11.80
N SER A 369 -18.11 20.02 11.51
CA SER A 369 -17.76 20.88 10.37
C SER A 369 -17.06 20.08 9.28
N LEU A 370 -17.44 20.33 8.03
CA LEU A 370 -16.79 19.75 6.85
C LEU A 370 -15.35 20.23 6.69
N ILE A 371 -14.48 19.32 6.26
CA ILE A 371 -13.12 19.59 5.76
C ILE A 371 -13.06 18.96 4.36
N LEU A 372 -12.77 19.75 3.34
CA LEU A 372 -12.87 19.33 1.95
C LEU A 372 -11.57 19.55 1.19
N THR A 373 -11.26 18.67 0.25
CA THR A 373 -10.17 18.88 -0.73
C THR A 373 -10.69 18.60 -2.13
N PHE A 374 -10.69 19.62 -2.97
CA PHE A 374 -11.11 19.57 -4.37
C PHE A 374 -9.88 19.31 -5.23
N TRP A 375 -9.97 18.36 -6.15
CA TRP A 375 -8.95 18.03 -7.14
C TRP A 375 -9.48 18.34 -8.53
N MET A 376 -8.77 19.20 -9.24
CA MET A 376 -9.17 19.72 -10.54
C MET A 376 -8.58 18.87 -11.67
N SER A 377 -9.23 18.91 -12.82
CA SER A 377 -8.77 18.19 -14.04
C SER A 377 -7.38 18.61 -14.52
N ASP A 378 -6.94 19.79 -14.10
CA ASP A 378 -5.65 20.35 -14.44
C ASP A 378 -4.52 19.97 -13.45
N GLY A 379 -4.86 19.17 -12.43
CA GLY A 379 -3.95 18.70 -11.39
C GLY A 379 -3.80 19.64 -10.19
N SER A 380 -4.39 20.83 -10.24
CA SER A 380 -4.43 21.74 -9.10
C SER A 380 -5.42 21.26 -8.03
N SER A 381 -5.22 21.65 -6.78
CA SER A 381 -6.13 21.30 -5.68
C SER A 381 -6.38 22.48 -4.75
N LYS A 382 -7.57 22.51 -4.13
CA LYS A 382 -7.93 23.52 -3.11
C LYS A 382 -8.57 22.83 -1.92
N SER A 383 -8.04 23.09 -0.74
CA SER A 383 -8.61 22.63 0.52
C SER A 383 -9.44 23.72 1.18
N PHE A 384 -10.54 23.32 1.81
CA PHE A 384 -11.39 24.15 2.63
C PHE A 384 -11.49 23.51 4.03
N PRO A 385 -11.01 24.22 5.08
CA PRO A 385 -11.00 23.70 6.44
C PRO A 385 -12.38 23.67 7.12
#